data_AF-A0A821PUM8-F1
#
_entry.id   AF-A0A821PUM8-F1
#
_cell.length_a   1.000
_cell.length_b   1.000
_cell.length_c   1.000
_cell.angle_alpha   90.00
_cell.angle_beta   90.00
_cell.angle_gamma   90.00
#
_symmetry.space_group_name_H-M   'P 1'
#
loop_
_entity.id
_entity.type
_entity.pdbx_description
1 polymer ?
#
loop_
_entity_poly.entity_id
_entity_poly.type
_entity_poly.pdbx_seq_one_letter_code
_entity_poly.pdbx_strand_id
1 'polypeptide(L)'
;MHGDESVGRECLILFIEYLCINYEKHDYITQLVNNIRIHIMPTMNPDGFEYEYKQTVHALGNGRLNANQIDLNRNFPKLEFERLNNKNNEHNIVIPKQNFDNTNNYLDELTNTKEKLEPEVRAVMHWSLIYPFVLSANLHGGALVANYPFDSNIQDSTSKESKSPDDQTFKMLAKAYSYAHPKMYQGNACVRFNDGITNGAAWYIIDGGMQDWSYAYTSDMEITIELGCNKYPDETDLKSYWDDNKGALLAYITQVVHGIRGFVFDSKTKIPLSGVMIHVNGIEHNVSSYRDGDFFRLLTPGIYDITAERVGYQSETKQNILVGSQSSTYIEFKLKRKDFSNTTSINNDTRGTFSAFVNLTSTNVRTLYHQTKDFILHQNLFLIIAGIFALFVAIIFIFVVIYLKFCQKSTSRTHTGFQRYEPLVQDENDLPIMERQNGRKILRNNHALASESSDDDDGDQTLFSSKIKKPMIP
;
A
#
# COMPACT_ATOMS: atom_id res chain seq x y z
N MET A 1 0.12 -7.01 -5.21
CA MET A 1 -0.05 -5.72 -5.95
C MET A 1 -0.05 -5.87 -7.47
N HIS A 2 0.44 -7.00 -8.02
CA HIS A 2 0.27 -7.34 -9.43
C HIS A 2 -1.18 -7.71 -9.74
N GLY A 3 -1.61 -7.64 -11.00
CA GLY A 3 -2.99 -7.92 -11.39
C GLY A 3 -3.34 -9.41 -11.51
N ASP A 4 -2.34 -10.27 -11.74
CA ASP A 4 -2.47 -11.73 -11.79
C ASP A 4 -2.59 -12.38 -10.39
N GLU A 5 -2.35 -11.63 -9.32
CA GLU A 5 -2.27 -12.12 -7.93
C GLU A 5 -3.56 -11.75 -7.16
N SER A 6 -4.68 -12.35 -7.56
CA SER A 6 -6.04 -11.90 -7.20
C SER A 6 -6.46 -12.20 -5.76
N VAL A 7 -5.86 -13.19 -5.09
CA VAL A 7 -6.24 -13.61 -3.72
C VAL A 7 -6.25 -12.44 -2.73
N GLY A 8 -5.24 -11.57 -2.79
CA GLY A 8 -5.13 -10.42 -1.89
C GLY A 8 -6.27 -9.42 -2.04
N ARG A 9 -6.74 -9.22 -3.28
CA ARG A 9 -7.84 -8.31 -3.59
C ARG A 9 -9.14 -8.78 -2.97
N GLU A 10 -9.52 -10.03 -3.24
CA GLU A 10 -10.79 -10.57 -2.76
C GLU A 10 -10.79 -10.78 -1.24
N CYS A 11 -9.68 -11.22 -0.65
CA CYS A 11 -9.51 -11.26 0.81
C CYS A 11 -9.67 -9.88 1.47
N LEU A 12 -9.21 -8.79 0.85
CA LEU A 12 -9.39 -7.44 1.39
C LEU A 12 -10.83 -6.91 1.24
N ILE A 13 -11.54 -7.27 0.16
CA ILE A 13 -12.97 -6.95 0.00
C ILE A 13 -13.79 -7.66 1.08
N LEU A 14 -13.56 -8.95 1.28
CA LEU A 14 -14.19 -9.74 2.35
C LEU A 14 -13.80 -9.26 3.75
N PHE A 15 -12.60 -8.70 3.92
CA PHE A 15 -12.18 -8.09 5.19
C PHE A 15 -12.91 -6.77 5.47
N ILE A 16 -13.15 -5.93 4.47
CA ILE A 16 -14.00 -4.72 4.60
C ILE A 16 -15.42 -5.14 5.02
N GLU A 17 -16.03 -6.10 4.32
CA GLU A 17 -17.37 -6.62 4.68
C GLU A 17 -17.38 -7.16 6.12
N TYR A 18 -16.40 -7.99 6.49
CA TYR A 18 -16.32 -8.58 7.81
C TYR A 18 -16.20 -7.54 8.93
N LEU A 19 -15.38 -6.50 8.76
CA LEU A 19 -15.27 -5.40 9.72
C LEU A 19 -16.59 -4.64 9.83
N CYS A 20 -17.21 -4.25 8.71
CA CYS A 20 -18.48 -3.52 8.69
C CYS A 20 -19.66 -4.32 9.25
N ILE A 21 -19.72 -5.64 9.02
CA ILE A 21 -20.79 -6.49 9.55
C ILE A 21 -20.63 -6.72 11.06
N ASN A 22 -19.41 -6.80 11.60
CA ASN A 22 -19.16 -7.15 13.00
C ASN A 22 -18.93 -5.94 13.94
N TYR A 23 -18.73 -4.74 13.40
CA TYR A 23 -18.74 -3.49 14.18
C TYR A 23 -20.07 -3.35 14.95
N GLU A 24 -19.99 -2.90 16.21
CA GLU A 24 -21.08 -2.82 17.20
C GLU A 24 -21.78 -4.16 17.55
N LYS A 25 -21.33 -5.29 16.99
CA LYS A 25 -21.87 -6.65 17.28
C LYS A 25 -20.85 -7.59 17.91
N HIS A 26 -19.56 -7.33 17.72
CA HIS A 26 -18.47 -8.11 18.25
C HIS A 26 -17.47 -7.19 18.97
N ASP A 27 -17.28 -7.37 20.27
CA ASP A 27 -16.51 -6.46 21.13
C ASP A 27 -15.10 -6.20 20.60
N TYR A 28 -14.35 -7.27 20.31
CA TYR A 28 -12.98 -7.17 19.77
C TYR A 28 -12.91 -6.38 18.44
N ILE A 29 -13.82 -6.62 17.49
CA ILE A 29 -13.84 -5.88 16.21
C ILE A 29 -14.22 -4.41 16.43
N THR A 30 -15.14 -4.14 17.36
CA THR A 30 -15.54 -2.78 17.73
C THR A 30 -14.39 -2.03 18.41
N GLN A 31 -13.65 -2.67 19.32
CA GLN A 31 -12.46 -2.12 19.96
C GLN A 31 -11.33 -1.88 18.96
N LEU A 32 -11.09 -2.83 18.05
CA LEU A 32 -10.11 -2.73 16.97
C LEU A 32 -10.36 -1.48 16.11
N VAL A 33 -11.57 -1.33 15.57
CA VAL A 33 -11.95 -0.19 14.71
C VAL A 33 -11.95 1.15 15.48
N ASN A 34 -12.32 1.14 16.77
CA ASN A 34 -12.32 2.35 17.59
C ASN A 34 -10.92 2.82 18.02
N ASN A 35 -9.90 1.96 17.97
CA ASN A 35 -8.54 2.30 18.43
C ASN A 35 -7.49 2.33 17.31
N ILE A 36 -7.80 1.79 16.12
CA ILE A 36 -6.87 1.72 14.98
C ILE A 36 -7.51 2.34 13.74
N ARG A 37 -6.84 3.33 13.14
CA ARG A 37 -7.24 3.90 11.85
C ARG A 37 -6.79 3.00 10.70
N ILE A 38 -7.56 1.94 10.45
CA ILE A 38 -7.32 1.01 9.34
C ILE A 38 -7.61 1.73 8.00
N HIS A 39 -6.71 1.59 7.01
CA HIS A 39 -6.99 1.87 5.61
C HIS A 39 -6.82 0.58 4.81
N ILE A 40 -7.61 0.39 3.75
CA ILE A 40 -7.57 -0.82 2.91
C ILE A 40 -7.59 -0.39 1.44
N MET A 41 -6.65 -0.91 0.65
CA MET A 41 -6.59 -0.75 -0.82
C MET A 41 -6.68 -2.14 -1.47
N PRO A 42 -7.87 -2.60 -1.91
CA PRO A 42 -8.02 -3.95 -2.46
C PRO A 42 -7.24 -4.18 -3.77
N THR A 43 -6.99 -3.14 -4.56
CA THR A 43 -6.09 -3.24 -5.72
C THR A 43 -5.31 -1.96 -5.94
N MET A 44 -4.01 -2.12 -6.22
CA MET A 44 -3.10 -1.08 -6.70
C MET A 44 -3.00 -1.10 -8.24
N ASN A 45 -3.15 -2.26 -8.86
CA ASN A 45 -3.12 -2.47 -10.31
C ASN A 45 -4.48 -2.99 -10.81
N PRO A 46 -5.52 -2.13 -10.92
CA PRO A 46 -6.80 -2.53 -11.48
C PRO A 46 -6.68 -2.92 -12.95
N ASP A 47 -5.85 -2.22 -13.73
CA ASP A 47 -5.72 -2.42 -15.18
C ASP A 47 -5.13 -3.80 -15.52
N GLY A 48 -4.12 -4.26 -14.79
CA GLY A 48 -3.56 -5.60 -14.92
C GLY A 48 -4.55 -6.70 -14.51
N PHE A 49 -5.32 -6.50 -13.44
CA PHE A 49 -6.37 -7.44 -13.05
C PHE A 49 -7.47 -7.54 -14.12
N GLU A 50 -7.90 -6.39 -14.64
CA GLU A 50 -8.88 -6.29 -15.72
C GLU A 50 -8.35 -6.86 -17.05
N TYR A 51 -7.03 -6.92 -17.24
CA TYR A 51 -6.39 -7.61 -18.36
C TYR A 51 -6.41 -9.13 -18.16
N GLU A 52 -5.99 -9.63 -16.98
CA GLU A 52 -5.98 -11.05 -16.63
C GLU A 52 -7.39 -11.67 -16.74
N TYR A 53 -8.39 -11.03 -16.12
CA TYR A 53 -9.79 -11.49 -16.11
C TYR A 53 -10.41 -11.60 -17.52
N LYS A 54 -9.88 -10.85 -18.51
CA LYS A 54 -10.35 -10.90 -19.90
C LYS A 54 -9.65 -11.96 -20.75
N GLN A 55 -8.61 -12.61 -20.23
CA GLN A 55 -7.99 -13.73 -20.92
C GLN A 55 -8.87 -14.97 -20.87
N THR A 56 -8.92 -15.72 -21.97
CA THR A 56 -9.37 -17.11 -21.89
C THR A 56 -8.30 -17.93 -21.15
N VAL A 57 -8.71 -19.04 -20.54
CA VAL A 57 -8.00 -19.87 -19.53
C VAL A 57 -6.57 -20.32 -19.91
N HIS A 58 -6.12 -20.08 -21.15
CA HIS A 58 -4.82 -20.47 -21.69
C HIS A 58 -3.74 -19.37 -21.60
N ALA A 59 -4.04 -18.17 -21.12
CA ALA A 59 -3.09 -17.04 -21.07
C ALA A 59 -2.92 -16.41 -19.67
N LEU A 60 -2.87 -17.25 -18.63
CA LEU A 60 -2.64 -16.83 -17.24
C LEU A 60 -1.23 -16.23 -17.02
N GLY A 61 -1.13 -15.26 -16.11
CA GLY A 61 0.08 -14.57 -15.68
C GLY A 61 0.45 -13.31 -16.49
N ASN A 62 -0.38 -12.89 -17.45
CA ASN A 62 -0.07 -11.75 -18.31
C ASN A 62 -0.55 -10.41 -17.73
N GLY A 63 -1.57 -10.41 -16.87
CA GLY A 63 -2.04 -9.22 -16.14
C GLY A 63 -1.17 -8.80 -14.95
N ARG A 64 0.03 -9.37 -14.79
CA ARG A 64 0.97 -9.01 -13.72
C ARG A 64 1.30 -7.51 -13.71
N LEU A 65 1.68 -7.02 -14.87
CA LEU A 65 2.22 -5.67 -15.10
C LEU A 65 1.09 -4.64 -15.15
N ASN A 66 1.42 -3.35 -15.04
CA ASN A 66 0.43 -2.30 -15.26
C ASN A 66 0.14 -2.05 -16.76
N ALA A 67 -0.74 -1.08 -17.06
CA ALA A 67 -1.10 -0.74 -18.44
C ALA A 67 0.12 -0.38 -19.33
N ASN A 68 1.19 0.18 -18.76
CA ASN A 68 2.44 0.50 -19.47
C ASN A 68 3.45 -0.66 -19.53
N GLN A 69 3.05 -1.87 -19.11
CA GLN A 69 3.89 -3.07 -19.03
C GLN A 69 5.09 -2.93 -18.07
N ILE A 70 4.89 -2.23 -16.96
CA ILE A 70 5.87 -2.08 -15.88
C ILE A 70 5.47 -2.95 -14.68
N ASP A 71 6.45 -3.60 -14.05
CA ASP A 71 6.27 -4.28 -12.76
C ASP A 71 6.31 -3.21 -11.65
N LEU A 72 5.16 -2.96 -11.03
CA LEU A 72 5.03 -1.92 -10.00
C LEU A 72 5.90 -2.20 -8.77
N ASN A 73 6.24 -3.47 -8.49
CA ASN A 73 7.15 -3.85 -7.40
C ASN A 73 8.63 -3.85 -7.84
N ARG A 74 8.96 -3.17 -8.94
CA ARG A 74 10.32 -2.84 -9.40
C ARG A 74 10.49 -1.36 -9.77
N ASN A 75 9.48 -0.53 -9.46
CA ASN A 75 9.38 0.85 -9.91
C ASN A 75 9.40 1.89 -8.76
N PHE A 76 9.46 1.46 -7.50
CA PHE A 76 9.74 2.37 -6.39
C PHE A 76 11.21 2.82 -6.41
N PRO A 77 11.54 4.00 -5.85
CA PRO A 77 12.93 4.44 -5.68
C PRO A 77 13.78 3.38 -4.97
N LYS A 78 14.85 2.94 -5.65
CA LYS A 78 15.81 1.96 -5.15
C LYS A 78 16.57 2.52 -3.95
N LEU A 79 16.86 1.68 -2.97
CA LEU A 79 17.63 2.10 -1.79
C LEU A 79 19.07 2.44 -2.18
N GLU A 80 19.48 3.69 -1.98
CA GLU A 80 20.89 4.09 -2.10
C GLU A 80 21.68 3.58 -0.89
N PHE A 81 22.09 2.31 -0.97
CA PHE A 81 22.96 1.68 0.01
C PHE A 81 24.36 2.32 0.02
N GLU A 82 24.53 3.42 0.77
CA GLU A 82 25.79 4.14 0.84
C GLU A 82 26.95 3.23 1.27
N ARG A 83 28.00 3.17 0.43
CA ARG A 83 29.30 2.62 0.82
C ARG A 83 30.03 3.60 1.74
N LEU A 84 29.63 3.65 3.00
CA LEU A 84 30.40 4.29 4.06
C LEU A 84 31.78 3.62 4.14
N ASN A 85 32.81 4.31 3.62
CA ASN A 85 34.20 3.83 3.54
C ASN A 85 34.91 3.85 4.91
N ASN A 86 34.35 3.15 5.90
CA ASN A 86 34.99 2.82 7.17
C ASN A 86 35.66 1.45 7.10
N LYS A 87 36.80 1.31 7.77
CA LYS A 87 37.83 0.28 7.47
C LYS A 87 37.54 -1.14 8.00
N ASN A 88 36.27 -1.47 8.25
CA ASN A 88 35.86 -2.68 8.99
C ASN A 88 35.17 -3.76 8.14
N ASN A 89 34.87 -3.49 6.86
CA ASN A 89 33.98 -4.31 6.01
C ASN A 89 32.52 -4.43 6.51
N GLU A 90 32.12 -3.61 7.49
CA GLU A 90 30.74 -3.46 7.94
C GLU A 90 30.06 -2.42 7.03
N HIS A 91 29.05 -2.85 6.28
CA HIS A 91 28.27 -1.99 5.39
C HIS A 91 26.95 -1.60 6.07
N ASN A 92 26.95 -0.49 6.81
CA ASN A 92 25.73 0.04 7.44
C ASN A 92 24.76 0.55 6.36
N ILE A 93 23.48 0.20 6.51
CA ILE A 93 22.41 0.64 5.61
C ILE A 93 21.99 2.04 6.03
N VAL A 94 22.44 3.05 5.27
CA VAL A 94 22.07 4.45 5.51
C VAL A 94 20.64 4.68 5.05
N ILE A 95 19.71 4.50 5.98
CA ILE A 95 18.29 4.83 5.77
C ILE A 95 18.18 6.36 5.55
N PRO A 96 17.62 6.82 4.42
CA PRO A 96 17.50 8.24 4.10
C PRO A 96 16.75 9.01 5.19
N LYS A 97 17.28 10.18 5.58
CA LYS A 97 16.73 10.95 6.70
C LYS A 97 15.35 11.51 6.34
N GLN A 98 14.31 10.96 6.97
CA GLN A 98 12.94 11.50 6.98
C GLN A 98 12.97 13.03 7.20
N ASN A 99 12.59 13.80 6.18
CA ASN A 99 12.64 15.26 6.21
C ASN A 99 11.31 15.84 5.72
N PHE A 100 10.27 15.65 6.54
CA PHE A 100 8.86 15.88 6.19
C PHE A 100 8.47 17.34 5.87
N ASP A 101 9.35 18.32 6.11
CA ASP A 101 9.06 19.75 5.91
C ASP A 101 8.82 20.15 4.44
N ASN A 102 8.97 19.24 3.46
CA ASN A 102 8.88 19.57 2.02
C ASN A 102 8.37 18.43 1.11
N THR A 103 7.27 17.76 1.48
CA THR A 103 6.72 16.58 0.76
C THR A 103 6.55 16.75 -0.76
N ASN A 104 6.16 17.94 -1.23
CA ASN A 104 5.96 18.21 -2.64
C ASN A 104 7.30 18.24 -3.39
N ASN A 105 8.26 19.01 -2.90
CA ASN A 105 9.60 19.09 -3.49
C ASN A 105 10.29 17.72 -3.51
N TYR A 106 10.09 16.88 -2.51
CA TYR A 106 10.68 15.53 -2.49
C TYR A 106 10.11 14.61 -3.58
N LEU A 107 8.78 14.63 -3.80
CA LEU A 107 8.16 13.90 -4.91
C LEU A 107 8.59 14.48 -6.28
N ASP A 108 8.65 15.80 -6.41
CA ASP A 108 9.08 16.46 -7.65
C ASP A 108 10.57 16.16 -7.95
N GLU A 109 11.45 16.17 -6.94
CA GLU A 109 12.88 15.83 -7.04
C GLU A 109 13.09 14.36 -7.45
N LEU A 110 12.31 13.43 -6.88
CA LEU A 110 12.28 12.03 -7.34
C LEU A 110 11.80 11.90 -8.80
N THR A 111 10.81 12.67 -9.25
CA THR A 111 10.37 12.65 -10.66
C THR A 111 11.36 13.28 -11.64
N ASN A 112 12.40 13.96 -11.16
CA ASN A 112 13.53 14.41 -11.98
C ASN A 112 14.65 13.37 -12.12
N THR A 113 14.52 12.19 -11.49
CA THR A 113 15.42 11.06 -11.73
C THR A 113 15.19 10.43 -13.12
N LYS A 114 16.12 9.59 -13.58
CA LYS A 114 16.05 8.97 -14.93
C LYS A 114 15.02 7.86 -15.06
N GLU A 115 14.45 7.38 -13.95
CA GLU A 115 13.49 6.28 -13.94
C GLU A 115 12.08 6.84 -13.78
N LYS A 116 11.23 6.62 -14.79
CA LYS A 116 9.85 7.12 -14.80
C LYS A 116 9.03 6.35 -13.76
N LEU A 117 8.58 7.05 -12.72
CA LEU A 117 7.59 6.54 -11.78
C LEU A 117 6.23 6.39 -12.49
N GLU A 118 5.61 5.23 -12.32
CA GLU A 118 4.29 4.91 -12.83
C GLU A 118 3.18 5.58 -11.98
N PRO A 119 1.99 5.85 -12.56
CA PRO A 119 0.95 6.63 -11.87
C PRO A 119 0.46 5.97 -10.57
N GLU A 120 0.42 4.65 -10.51
CA GLU A 120 0.03 3.85 -9.35
C GLU A 120 1.08 3.96 -8.23
N VAL A 121 2.37 3.80 -8.58
CA VAL A 121 3.50 3.94 -7.64
C VAL A 121 3.54 5.35 -7.06
N ARG A 122 3.46 6.38 -7.91
CA ARG A 122 3.43 7.78 -7.45
C ARG A 122 2.20 8.08 -6.58
N ALA A 123 1.04 7.48 -6.87
CA ALA A 123 -0.16 7.64 -6.04
C ALA A 123 0.01 6.99 -4.66
N VAL A 124 0.58 5.78 -4.58
CA VAL A 124 0.89 5.11 -3.31
C VAL A 124 1.95 5.87 -2.52
N MET A 125 3.06 6.29 -3.15
CA MET A 125 4.11 7.06 -2.47
C MET A 125 3.56 8.37 -1.86
N HIS A 126 2.73 9.10 -2.60
CA HIS A 126 2.04 10.28 -2.07
C HIS A 126 1.08 9.92 -0.92
N TRP A 127 0.32 8.83 -1.04
CA TRP A 127 -0.60 8.35 0.00
C TRP A 127 0.12 7.97 1.30
N SER A 128 1.25 7.26 1.22
CA SER A 128 2.07 6.88 2.38
C SER A 128 2.77 8.08 3.04
N LEU A 129 3.02 9.17 2.30
CA LEU A 129 3.62 10.40 2.85
C LEU A 129 2.61 11.36 3.51
N ILE A 130 1.31 11.27 3.22
CA ILE A 130 0.29 12.15 3.83
C ILE A 130 -0.29 11.62 5.15
N TYR A 131 -0.09 10.35 5.49
CA TYR A 131 -0.56 9.73 6.73
C TYR A 131 0.60 9.13 7.54
N PRO A 132 0.54 9.14 8.89
CA PRO A 132 1.50 8.44 9.73
C PRO A 132 1.16 6.93 9.74
N PHE A 133 1.52 6.21 8.68
CA PHE A 133 1.54 4.75 8.71
C PHE A 133 2.68 4.24 9.61
N VAL A 134 2.49 3.05 10.15
CA VAL A 134 3.26 2.46 11.28
C VAL A 134 3.43 0.96 11.06
N LEU A 135 2.39 0.30 10.56
CA LEU A 135 2.38 -1.09 10.13
C LEU A 135 1.54 -1.21 8.85
N SER A 136 2.04 -1.93 7.86
CA SER A 136 1.31 -2.24 6.64
C SER A 136 1.72 -3.61 6.08
N ALA A 137 0.88 -4.16 5.21
CA ALA A 137 1.21 -5.36 4.47
C ALA A 137 0.74 -5.24 3.02
N ASN A 138 1.64 -5.51 2.08
CA ASN A 138 1.30 -5.68 0.68
C ASN A 138 0.96 -7.17 0.44
N LEU A 139 -0.04 -7.44 -0.42
CA LEU A 139 -0.58 -8.78 -0.61
C LEU A 139 -0.31 -9.32 -2.02
N HIS A 140 0.13 -10.58 -2.09
CA HIS A 140 0.72 -11.25 -3.25
C HIS A 140 0.28 -12.71 -3.36
N GLY A 141 0.66 -13.35 -4.47
CA GLY A 141 0.44 -14.77 -4.72
C GLY A 141 1.51 -15.37 -5.64
N GLY A 142 1.71 -16.69 -5.50
CA GLY A 142 2.79 -17.45 -6.14
C GLY A 142 3.58 -18.28 -5.13
N ALA A 143 3.64 -17.86 -3.87
CA ALA A 143 4.16 -18.64 -2.75
C ALA A 143 3.17 -18.70 -1.57
N LEU A 144 3.58 -19.27 -0.43
CA LEU A 144 2.84 -19.17 0.84
C LEU A 144 3.82 -18.84 1.96
N VAL A 145 4.06 -17.55 2.20
CA VAL A 145 5.10 -17.06 3.12
C VAL A 145 4.83 -15.59 3.54
N ALA A 146 5.22 -15.23 4.76
CA ALA A 146 5.36 -13.82 5.15
C ALA A 146 6.82 -13.38 4.92
N ASN A 147 7.03 -12.59 3.88
CA ASN A 147 8.31 -12.04 3.44
C ASN A 147 8.58 -10.69 4.12
N TYR A 148 9.80 -10.44 4.58
CA TYR A 148 10.15 -9.21 5.32
C TYR A 148 11.50 -8.60 4.90
N PRO A 149 11.70 -7.28 5.14
CA PRO A 149 12.90 -6.54 4.74
C PRO A 149 14.25 -7.10 5.23
N PHE A 150 15.34 -6.85 4.51
CA PHE A 150 15.38 -6.20 3.20
C PHE A 150 15.18 -7.19 2.04
N ASP A 151 14.45 -6.74 1.02
CA ASP A 151 14.22 -7.40 -0.26
C ASP A 151 15.46 -7.32 -1.19
N SER A 152 16.27 -6.28 -1.05
CA SER A 152 17.57 -6.15 -1.74
C SER A 152 18.78 -6.30 -0.81
N ASN A 153 19.98 -6.41 -1.38
CA ASN A 153 21.25 -6.48 -0.64
C ASN A 153 22.36 -5.65 -1.33
N ILE A 154 23.35 -5.22 -0.53
CA ILE A 154 24.44 -4.33 -0.98
C ILE A 154 25.61 -5.10 -1.62
N GLN A 155 25.82 -6.35 -1.18
CA GLN A 155 27.15 -6.97 -1.20
C GLN A 155 27.40 -7.82 -2.44
N ASP A 156 26.40 -8.57 -2.90
CA ASP A 156 26.59 -9.69 -3.81
C ASP A 156 25.26 -10.12 -4.42
N SER A 157 25.17 -10.31 -5.74
CA SER A 157 23.92 -10.64 -6.46
C SER A 157 23.44 -12.09 -6.25
N THR A 158 23.78 -12.67 -5.11
CA THR A 158 23.39 -13.99 -4.62
C THR A 158 22.33 -13.87 -3.52
N SER A 159 21.27 -14.69 -3.55
CA SER A 159 20.26 -14.70 -2.49
C SER A 159 20.87 -15.03 -1.12
N LYS A 160 20.84 -14.08 -0.19
CA LYS A 160 21.45 -14.11 1.16
C LYS A 160 20.69 -13.17 2.10
N GLU A 161 20.67 -13.51 3.40
CA GLU A 161 19.95 -12.75 4.43
C GLU A 161 20.45 -11.29 4.55
N SER A 162 19.59 -10.33 4.16
CA SER A 162 19.86 -8.89 4.17
C SER A 162 19.10 -8.23 5.33
N LYS A 163 19.76 -8.11 6.49
CA LYS A 163 19.10 -7.69 7.74
C LYS A 163 18.86 -6.19 7.78
N SER A 164 17.64 -5.81 8.13
CA SER A 164 17.32 -4.45 8.56
C SER A 164 17.69 -4.22 10.03
N PRO A 165 17.89 -2.97 10.47
CA PRO A 165 18.06 -2.64 11.89
C PRO A 165 16.94 -3.20 12.79
N ASP A 166 15.72 -3.30 12.25
CA ASP A 166 14.53 -3.84 12.92
C ASP A 166 14.28 -5.35 12.64
N ASP A 167 15.29 -6.12 12.21
CA ASP A 167 15.18 -7.56 11.85
C ASP A 167 14.37 -8.41 12.86
N GLN A 168 14.57 -8.20 14.17
CA GLN A 168 13.82 -8.91 15.21
C GLN A 168 12.34 -8.50 15.26
N THR A 169 12.06 -7.21 15.09
CA THR A 169 10.69 -6.67 15.01
C THR A 169 10.00 -7.21 13.76
N PHE A 170 10.65 -7.19 12.60
CA PHE A 170 10.11 -7.78 11.37
C PHE A 170 9.85 -9.29 11.47
N LYS A 171 10.76 -10.05 12.09
CA LYS A 171 10.55 -11.48 12.37
C LYS A 171 9.37 -11.72 13.32
N MET A 172 9.12 -10.82 14.29
CA MET A 172 7.91 -10.87 15.11
C MET A 172 6.64 -10.59 14.29
N LEU A 173 6.64 -9.54 13.46
CA LEU A 173 5.52 -9.15 12.60
C LEU A 173 5.14 -10.23 11.57
N ALA A 174 6.13 -10.78 10.86
CA ALA A 174 5.93 -11.85 9.88
C ALA A 174 5.39 -13.14 10.56
N LYS A 175 5.89 -13.48 11.76
CA LYS A 175 5.37 -14.62 12.53
C LYS A 175 3.94 -14.41 13.02
N ALA A 176 3.54 -13.18 13.37
CA ALA A 176 2.17 -12.90 13.78
C ALA A 176 1.14 -13.23 12.69
N TYR A 177 1.48 -13.05 11.41
CA TYR A 177 0.66 -13.55 10.30
C TYR A 177 0.82 -15.07 10.12
N SER A 178 2.05 -15.55 9.97
CA SER A 178 2.35 -16.94 9.60
C SER A 178 1.79 -17.99 10.57
N TYR A 179 1.89 -17.75 11.88
CA TYR A 179 1.36 -18.67 12.91
C TYR A 179 -0.16 -18.54 13.13
N ALA A 180 -0.78 -17.45 12.67
CA ALA A 180 -2.23 -17.30 12.68
C ALA A 180 -2.90 -17.87 11.41
N HIS A 181 -2.14 -18.01 10.31
CA HIS A 181 -2.59 -18.71 9.10
C HIS A 181 -2.39 -20.23 9.24
N PRO A 182 -3.43 -21.07 9.07
CA PRO A 182 -3.41 -22.49 9.47
C PRO A 182 -2.40 -23.36 8.69
N LYS A 183 -1.89 -22.86 7.55
CA LYS A 183 -0.99 -23.59 6.63
C LYS A 183 0.38 -22.93 6.45
N MET A 184 0.59 -21.67 6.88
CA MET A 184 1.80 -20.92 6.51
C MET A 184 3.00 -21.32 7.38
N TYR A 185 2.85 -21.30 8.71
CA TYR A 185 3.91 -21.70 9.65
C TYR A 185 4.46 -23.12 9.44
N GLN A 186 3.67 -24.01 8.80
CA GLN A 186 4.08 -25.37 8.47
C GLN A 186 5.25 -25.40 7.48
N GLY A 187 5.40 -24.35 6.67
CA GLY A 187 6.60 -24.09 5.90
C GLY A 187 6.87 -25.05 4.74
N ASN A 188 5.85 -25.80 4.30
CA ASN A 188 5.95 -26.95 3.40
C ASN A 188 4.92 -26.93 2.27
N ALA A 189 4.56 -25.73 1.80
CA ALA A 189 3.70 -25.53 0.63
C ALA A 189 4.50 -25.72 -0.69
N CYS A 190 4.21 -24.93 -1.73
CA CYS A 190 4.94 -24.96 -3.01
C CYS A 190 6.46 -24.72 -2.88
N VAL A 191 6.88 -23.88 -1.93
CA VAL A 191 8.29 -23.61 -1.60
C VAL A 191 8.47 -23.76 -0.09
N ARG A 192 9.64 -24.23 0.34
CA ARG A 192 9.93 -24.49 1.75
C ARG A 192 10.47 -23.25 2.46
N PHE A 193 9.74 -22.77 3.47
CA PHE A 193 10.13 -21.64 4.32
C PHE A 193 9.99 -22.01 5.79
N ASN A 194 11.08 -22.05 6.56
CA ASN A 194 10.98 -22.40 7.98
C ASN A 194 10.15 -21.34 8.73
N ASP A 195 9.28 -21.78 9.65
CA ASP A 195 8.29 -20.96 10.35
C ASP A 195 7.33 -20.16 9.43
N GLY A 196 7.25 -20.49 8.13
CA GLY A 196 6.42 -19.78 7.14
C GLY A 196 6.82 -18.32 6.89
N ILE A 197 8.08 -17.95 7.19
CA ILE A 197 8.61 -16.60 6.98
C ILE A 197 9.89 -16.64 6.12
N THR A 198 10.22 -15.54 5.44
CA THR A 198 11.53 -15.36 4.80
C THR A 198 11.98 -13.91 4.80
N ASN A 199 13.28 -13.68 4.90
CA ASN A 199 13.85 -12.40 4.45
C ASN A 199 13.82 -12.38 2.92
N GLY A 200 13.49 -11.24 2.31
CA GLY A 200 13.33 -11.14 0.86
C GLY A 200 14.60 -11.47 0.09
N ALA A 201 15.70 -10.77 0.37
CA ALA A 201 16.98 -11.02 -0.27
C ALA A 201 17.51 -12.45 -0.04
N ALA A 202 17.11 -13.13 1.05
CA ALA A 202 17.42 -14.54 1.29
C ALA A 202 16.66 -15.50 0.35
N TRP A 203 15.47 -15.13 -0.09
CA TRP A 203 14.67 -15.88 -1.06
C TRP A 203 15.10 -15.53 -2.49
N TYR A 204 14.89 -14.28 -2.92
CA TYR A 204 15.45 -13.72 -4.14
C TYR A 204 15.51 -12.18 -4.07
N ILE A 205 16.53 -11.60 -4.68
CA ILE A 205 16.78 -10.16 -4.65
C ILE A 205 15.72 -9.41 -5.46
N ILE A 206 15.16 -8.33 -4.87
CA ILE A 206 14.22 -7.41 -5.49
C ILE A 206 14.71 -5.97 -5.30
N ASP A 207 15.09 -5.30 -6.38
CA ASP A 207 15.34 -3.85 -6.39
C ASP A 207 14.07 -3.07 -6.75
N GLY A 208 13.82 -1.95 -6.08
CA GLY A 208 12.70 -1.05 -6.36
C GLY A 208 11.33 -1.57 -5.91
N GLY A 209 11.31 -2.41 -4.87
CA GLY A 209 10.10 -2.90 -4.24
C GLY A 209 9.46 -1.92 -3.25
N MET A 210 8.15 -2.03 -3.06
CA MET A 210 7.37 -1.15 -2.17
C MET A 210 7.74 -1.33 -0.69
N GLN A 211 7.90 -2.59 -0.26
CA GLN A 211 8.20 -2.99 1.11
C GLN A 211 9.45 -2.28 1.68
N ASP A 212 10.55 -2.34 0.94
CA ASP A 212 11.82 -1.72 1.31
C ASP A 212 11.74 -0.18 1.23
N TRP A 213 10.97 0.37 0.29
CA TRP A 213 10.74 1.82 0.17
C TRP A 213 9.94 2.37 1.36
N SER A 214 8.85 1.71 1.77
CA SER A 214 8.00 2.13 2.89
C SER A 214 8.80 2.23 4.19
N TYR A 215 9.63 1.23 4.49
CA TYR A 215 10.51 1.23 5.66
C TYR A 215 11.66 2.26 5.58
N ALA A 216 12.19 2.54 4.38
CA ALA A 216 13.34 3.44 4.24
C ALA A 216 12.98 4.93 4.16
N TYR A 217 11.78 5.28 3.67
CA TYR A 217 11.39 6.67 3.41
C TYR A 217 10.21 7.16 4.25
N THR A 218 9.55 6.28 5.01
CA THR A 218 8.48 6.63 5.95
C THR A 218 8.77 6.04 7.34
N SER A 219 7.82 6.09 8.28
CA SER A 219 7.90 5.38 9.57
C SER A 219 7.13 4.05 9.57
N ASP A 220 6.66 3.60 8.41
CA ASP A 220 5.82 2.42 8.23
C ASP A 220 6.65 1.13 8.12
N MET A 221 6.25 0.09 8.86
CA MET A 221 6.91 -1.22 8.80
C MET A 221 6.13 -2.18 7.92
N GLU A 222 6.38 -2.11 6.61
CA GLU A 222 5.72 -2.94 5.61
C GLU A 222 6.30 -4.36 5.54
N ILE A 223 5.45 -5.37 5.35
CA ILE A 223 5.85 -6.73 4.94
C ILE A 223 5.10 -7.18 3.67
N THR A 224 5.70 -8.09 2.92
CA THR A 224 5.09 -8.72 1.74
C THR A 224 4.47 -10.06 2.13
N ILE A 225 3.19 -10.28 1.82
CA ILE A 225 2.48 -11.52 2.21
C ILE A 225 2.01 -12.28 0.98
N GLU A 226 2.63 -13.43 0.77
CA GLU A 226 2.31 -14.40 -0.27
C GLU A 226 1.20 -15.33 0.25
N LEU A 227 -0.02 -15.19 -0.30
CA LEU A 227 -1.24 -15.80 0.25
C LEU A 227 -1.56 -17.20 -0.28
N GLY A 228 -0.83 -17.67 -1.29
CA GLY A 228 -0.92 -19.04 -1.79
C GLY A 228 -0.29 -19.26 -3.16
N CYS A 229 -0.02 -20.53 -3.43
CA CYS A 229 0.76 -20.98 -4.58
C CYS A 229 0.09 -20.75 -5.94
N ASN A 230 -1.25 -20.79 -6.00
CA ASN A 230 -1.98 -20.32 -7.16
C ASN A 230 -2.24 -18.82 -7.02
N LYS A 231 -1.78 -18.05 -8.01
CA LYS A 231 -1.94 -16.59 -8.07
C LYS A 231 -3.39 -16.17 -8.33
N TYR A 232 -4.03 -16.86 -9.26
CA TYR A 232 -5.38 -16.62 -9.73
C TYR A 232 -6.19 -17.92 -9.60
N PRO A 233 -6.64 -18.25 -8.37
CA PRO A 233 -7.45 -19.45 -8.14
C PRO A 233 -8.85 -19.33 -8.73
N ASP A 234 -9.51 -20.48 -8.85
CA ASP A 234 -10.89 -20.56 -9.31
C ASP A 234 -11.85 -19.98 -8.26
N GLU A 235 -13.02 -19.51 -8.68
CA GLU A 235 -13.95 -18.80 -7.78
C GLU A 235 -14.43 -19.67 -6.61
N THR A 236 -14.44 -20.99 -6.80
CA THR A 236 -14.78 -21.99 -5.77
C THR A 236 -13.82 -22.02 -4.59
N ASP A 237 -12.55 -21.64 -4.80
CA ASP A 237 -11.51 -21.73 -3.78
C ASP A 237 -11.45 -20.48 -2.89
N LEU A 238 -12.02 -19.34 -3.34
CA LEU A 238 -11.94 -18.05 -2.63
C LEU A 238 -12.43 -18.13 -1.18
N LYS A 239 -13.45 -18.95 -0.89
CA LYS A 239 -13.92 -19.18 0.49
C LYS A 239 -12.84 -19.85 1.37
N SER A 240 -12.08 -20.80 0.83
CA SER A 240 -10.99 -21.47 1.55
C SER A 240 -9.88 -20.47 1.88
N TYR A 241 -9.44 -19.69 0.89
CA TYR A 241 -8.47 -18.62 1.07
C TYR A 241 -8.92 -17.60 2.13
N TRP A 242 -10.18 -17.16 2.10
CA TRP A 242 -10.73 -16.26 3.12
C TRP A 242 -10.77 -16.88 4.52
N ASP A 243 -11.19 -18.14 4.66
CA ASP A 243 -11.23 -18.81 5.96
C ASP A 243 -9.84 -19.07 6.54
N ASP A 244 -8.83 -19.36 5.71
CA ASP A 244 -7.44 -19.47 6.13
C ASP A 244 -6.84 -18.11 6.55
N ASN A 245 -7.12 -17.02 5.82
CA ASN A 245 -6.45 -15.72 5.99
C ASN A 245 -7.16 -14.73 6.93
N LYS A 246 -8.48 -14.86 7.16
CA LYS A 246 -9.26 -13.97 8.06
C LYS A 246 -8.65 -13.83 9.45
N GLY A 247 -8.20 -14.95 10.05
CA GLY A 247 -7.55 -14.94 11.37
C GLY A 247 -6.19 -14.25 11.37
N ALA A 248 -5.40 -14.48 10.32
CA ALA A 248 -4.07 -13.91 10.15
C ALA A 248 -4.10 -12.39 9.90
N LEU A 249 -5.06 -11.92 9.10
CA LEU A 249 -5.30 -10.47 8.90
C LEU A 249 -5.58 -9.76 10.24
N LEU A 250 -6.47 -10.29 11.08
CA LEU A 250 -6.77 -9.74 12.40
C LEU A 250 -5.57 -9.77 13.35
N ALA A 251 -4.87 -10.90 13.43
CA ALA A 251 -3.67 -11.06 14.26
C ALA A 251 -2.55 -10.10 13.86
N TYR A 252 -2.41 -9.84 12.55
CA TYR A 252 -1.39 -8.96 12.01
C TYR A 252 -1.68 -7.48 12.24
N ILE A 253 -2.88 -6.98 11.91
CA ILE A 253 -3.20 -5.55 12.17
C ILE A 253 -3.18 -5.22 13.67
N THR A 254 -3.41 -6.20 14.54
CA THR A 254 -3.26 -6.06 15.99
C THR A 254 -1.80 -5.82 16.41
N GLN A 255 -0.81 -6.13 15.56
CA GLN A 255 0.60 -5.84 15.89
C GLN A 255 0.89 -4.33 16.00
N VAL A 256 0.11 -3.47 15.35
CA VAL A 256 0.35 -2.00 15.34
C VAL A 256 0.29 -1.36 16.72
N VAL A 257 -0.31 -2.01 17.72
CA VAL A 257 -0.39 -1.52 19.10
C VAL A 257 0.74 -2.02 20.01
N HIS A 258 1.84 -2.55 19.48
CA HIS A 258 3.03 -2.97 20.25
C HIS A 258 4.12 -1.88 20.32
N GLY A 259 5.26 -2.19 20.94
CA GLY A 259 6.40 -1.27 21.04
C GLY A 259 6.17 -0.10 22.00
N ILE A 260 6.44 1.12 21.54
CA ILE A 260 6.20 2.37 22.28
C ILE A 260 5.37 3.34 21.43
N ARG A 261 4.60 4.19 22.11
CA ARG A 261 3.95 5.36 21.48
C ARG A 261 3.94 6.53 22.44
N GLY A 262 3.71 7.73 21.94
CA GLY A 262 3.82 8.91 22.78
C GLY A 262 3.48 10.22 22.10
N PHE A 263 3.73 11.29 22.83
CA PHE A 263 3.70 12.66 22.34
C PHE A 263 5.01 13.39 22.69
N VAL A 264 5.37 14.38 21.87
CA VAL A 264 6.47 15.32 22.13
C VAL A 264 5.93 16.74 22.19
N PHE A 265 6.27 17.48 23.25
CA PHE A 265 5.84 18.86 23.47
C PHE A 265 7.03 19.81 23.68
N ASP A 266 6.83 21.09 23.36
CA ASP A 266 7.68 22.18 23.85
C ASP A 266 7.49 22.29 25.38
N SER A 267 8.58 22.09 26.12
CA SER A 267 8.58 22.12 27.60
C SER A 267 8.04 23.42 28.20
N LYS A 268 8.12 24.54 27.48
CA LYS A 268 7.67 25.87 27.93
C LYS A 268 6.27 26.21 27.41
N THR A 269 6.04 26.12 26.09
CA THR A 269 4.76 26.55 25.49
C THR A 269 3.68 25.47 25.53
N LYS A 270 4.03 24.20 25.78
CA LYS A 270 3.16 23.02 25.73
C LYS A 270 2.54 22.73 24.36
N ILE A 271 2.98 23.43 23.31
CA ILE A 271 2.58 23.16 21.93
C ILE A 271 3.23 21.83 21.50
N PRO A 272 2.53 20.93 20.79
CA PRO A 272 3.12 19.71 20.27
C PRO A 272 4.24 19.97 19.26
N LEU A 273 5.16 19.02 19.12
CA LEU A 273 6.31 19.12 18.23
C LEU A 273 6.30 17.98 17.20
N SER A 274 5.89 18.30 15.97
CA SER A 274 6.11 17.47 14.78
C SER A 274 7.59 17.40 14.38
N GLY A 275 7.97 16.42 13.56
CA GLY A 275 9.34 16.33 13.02
C GLY A 275 10.42 16.19 14.11
N VAL A 276 10.08 15.56 15.23
CA VAL A 276 11.04 15.14 16.26
C VAL A 276 11.46 13.71 15.93
N MET A 277 12.75 13.48 15.76
CA MET A 277 13.29 12.13 15.56
C MET A 277 13.27 11.36 16.87
N ILE A 278 12.77 10.13 16.82
CA ILE A 278 12.71 9.20 17.95
C ILE A 278 13.73 8.08 17.70
N HIS A 279 14.83 8.17 18.43
CA HIS A 279 15.97 7.25 18.37
C HIS A 279 15.81 6.15 19.42
N VAL A 280 16.10 4.91 19.04
CA VAL A 280 16.14 3.75 19.94
C VAL A 280 17.59 3.30 20.05
N ASN A 281 18.16 3.32 21.26
CA ASN A 281 19.57 2.97 21.43
C ASN A 281 19.84 1.52 20.97
N GLY A 282 20.82 1.33 20.09
CA GLY A 282 21.16 0.04 19.49
C GLY A 282 20.36 -0.35 18.25
N ILE A 283 19.45 0.48 17.74
CA ILE A 283 18.74 0.26 16.47
C ILE A 283 18.97 1.44 15.53
N GLU A 284 19.67 1.21 14.42
CA GLU A 284 20.02 2.24 13.42
C GLU A 284 18.85 2.61 12.48
N HIS A 285 17.63 2.69 13.03
CA HIS A 285 16.43 3.17 12.34
C HIS A 285 15.56 4.02 13.27
N ASN A 286 15.16 5.20 12.78
CA ASN A 286 14.50 6.24 13.57
C ASN A 286 13.17 6.63 12.91
N VAL A 287 12.12 6.72 13.70
CA VAL A 287 10.82 7.27 13.28
C VAL A 287 10.73 8.75 13.65
N SER A 288 9.73 9.46 13.15
CA SER A 288 9.48 10.86 13.51
C SER A 288 8.07 11.11 14.04
N SER A 289 7.91 12.18 14.82
CA SER A 289 6.59 12.62 15.28
C SER A 289 5.77 13.32 14.19
N TYR A 290 4.48 13.01 14.14
CA TYR A 290 3.54 13.57 13.18
C TYR A 290 3.02 14.95 13.64
N ARG A 291 2.03 15.50 12.93
CA ARG A 291 1.59 16.91 13.02
C ARG A 291 1.16 17.33 14.42
N ASP A 292 0.52 16.44 15.17
CA ASP A 292 0.04 16.69 16.54
C ASP A 292 1.07 16.28 17.61
N GLY A 293 2.33 16.08 17.20
CA GLY A 293 3.45 15.69 18.06
C GLY A 293 3.42 14.24 18.52
N ASP A 294 2.44 13.46 18.06
CA ASP A 294 2.26 12.04 18.27
C ASP A 294 3.34 11.22 17.54
N PHE A 295 3.75 10.08 18.11
CA PHE A 295 4.65 9.13 17.46
C PHE A 295 4.38 7.68 17.90
N PHE A 296 4.78 6.75 17.04
CA PHE A 296 4.64 5.31 17.22
C PHE A 296 5.94 4.64 16.77
N ARG A 297 6.46 3.70 17.55
CA ARG A 297 7.67 2.93 17.23
C ARG A 297 7.48 1.48 17.66
N LEU A 298 7.22 0.61 16.70
CA LEU A 298 7.16 -0.83 16.92
C LEU A 298 8.54 -1.33 17.37
N LEU A 299 8.53 -2.19 18.39
CA LEU A 299 9.68 -2.84 19.00
C LEU A 299 9.24 -4.21 19.53
N THR A 300 10.19 -5.14 19.62
CA THR A 300 10.01 -6.38 20.38
C THR A 300 9.92 -6.11 21.90
N PRO A 301 9.39 -7.05 22.71
CA PRO A 301 9.41 -6.92 24.16
C PRO A 301 10.85 -6.89 24.70
N GLY A 302 11.18 -5.89 25.50
CA GLY A 302 12.56 -5.60 25.91
C GLY A 302 12.68 -4.36 26.80
N ILE A 303 13.91 -3.92 27.06
CA ILE A 303 14.21 -2.70 27.81
C ILE A 303 15.10 -1.80 26.95
N TYR A 304 14.69 -0.55 26.74
CA TYR A 304 15.31 0.35 25.77
C TYR A 304 15.59 1.75 26.36
N ASP A 305 16.66 2.37 25.88
CA ASP A 305 16.91 3.80 26.07
C ASP A 305 16.43 4.56 24.83
N ILE A 306 15.47 5.46 25.00
CA ILE A 306 14.78 6.18 23.91
C ILE A 306 15.16 7.67 23.97
N THR A 307 15.64 8.22 22.86
CA THR A 307 16.01 9.65 22.77
C THR A 307 15.14 10.38 21.76
N ALA A 308 14.55 11.50 22.16
CA ALA A 308 13.85 12.42 21.27
C ALA A 308 14.78 13.60 20.91
N GLU A 309 15.01 13.85 19.62
CA GLU A 309 15.83 14.95 19.11
C GLU A 309 15.09 15.79 18.05
N ARG A 310 15.26 17.12 18.12
CA ARG A 310 14.83 18.05 17.07
C ARG A 310 15.80 19.23 16.95
N VAL A 311 16.04 19.70 15.73
CA VAL A 311 16.85 20.90 15.46
C VAL A 311 16.28 22.10 16.23
N GLY A 312 17.16 22.87 16.87
CA GLY A 312 16.78 23.99 17.75
C GLY A 312 16.38 23.59 19.18
N TYR A 313 16.26 22.30 19.50
CA TYR A 313 15.96 21.79 20.83
C TYR A 313 17.13 21.01 21.44
N GLN A 314 17.21 20.98 22.77
CA GLN A 314 17.98 20.01 23.55
C GLN A 314 17.25 18.67 23.44
N SER A 315 18.00 17.61 23.13
CA SER A 315 17.46 16.24 23.13
C SER A 315 17.15 15.77 24.56
N GLU A 316 16.20 14.86 24.68
CA GLU A 316 15.81 14.23 25.95
C GLU A 316 15.89 12.71 25.79
N THR A 317 16.67 12.05 26.64
CA THR A 317 16.75 10.58 26.71
C THR A 317 15.96 10.08 27.92
N LYS A 318 15.08 9.09 27.70
CA LYS A 318 14.45 8.29 28.74
C LYS A 318 15.10 6.92 28.77
N GLN A 319 15.62 6.54 29.93
CA GLN A 319 16.35 5.29 30.09
C GLN A 319 15.47 4.18 30.67
N ASN A 320 15.83 2.93 30.40
CA ASN A 320 15.19 1.72 30.93
C ASN A 320 13.66 1.64 30.67
N ILE A 321 13.20 2.06 29.49
CA ILE A 321 11.80 1.93 29.07
C ILE A 321 11.50 0.47 28.77
N LEU A 322 10.68 -0.16 29.62
CA LEU A 322 10.17 -1.51 29.43
C LEU A 322 9.09 -1.51 28.33
N VAL A 323 9.27 -2.36 27.32
CA VAL A 323 8.27 -2.69 26.28
C VAL A 323 7.66 -4.05 26.60
N GLY A 324 6.34 -4.09 26.72
CA GLY A 324 5.59 -5.31 27.00
C GLY A 324 5.15 -6.08 25.75
N SER A 325 4.59 -7.27 25.95
CA SER A 325 4.08 -8.17 24.91
C SER A 325 2.55 -8.13 24.71
N GLN A 326 1.87 -7.13 25.27
CA GLN A 326 0.40 -7.01 25.23
C GLN A 326 -0.09 -5.66 24.66
N SER A 327 0.69 -4.59 24.84
CA SER A 327 0.35 -3.24 24.39
C SER A 327 1.55 -2.32 24.44
N SER A 328 1.49 -1.23 23.66
CA SER A 328 2.49 -0.17 23.56
C SER A 328 2.73 0.52 24.90
N THR A 329 3.99 0.68 25.30
CA THR A 329 4.33 1.52 26.46
C THR A 329 4.19 3.00 26.08
N TYR A 330 3.37 3.74 26.84
CA TYR A 330 3.21 5.19 26.65
C TYR A 330 4.38 5.96 27.26
N ILE A 331 4.98 6.87 26.50
CA ILE A 331 6.02 7.80 26.96
C ILE A 331 5.78 9.21 26.43
N GLU A 332 6.24 10.23 27.16
CA GLU A 332 5.98 11.64 26.78
C GLU A 332 7.23 12.51 26.95
N PHE A 333 7.69 13.16 25.88
CA PHE A 333 8.88 14.00 25.86
C PHE A 333 8.52 15.49 25.95
N LYS A 334 9.35 16.26 26.64
CA LYS A 334 9.18 17.71 26.90
C LYS A 334 10.50 18.43 26.59
N LEU A 335 10.74 18.66 25.30
CA LEU A 335 11.99 19.21 24.81
C LEU A 335 12.16 20.69 25.20
N LYS A 336 13.38 21.07 25.55
CA LYS A 336 13.77 22.46 25.83
C LYS A 336 14.38 23.08 24.58
N ARG A 337 14.07 24.33 24.27
CA ARG A 337 14.78 25.05 23.19
C ARG A 337 16.26 25.23 23.59
N LYS A 338 17.17 25.19 22.63
CA LYS A 338 18.57 25.55 22.82
C LYS A 338 18.66 27.08 22.97
N ASP A 339 19.24 27.55 24.06
CA ASP A 339 19.42 28.99 24.31
C ASP A 339 20.52 29.56 23.39
N PHE A 340 20.13 30.33 22.37
CA PHE A 340 21.05 31.02 21.45
C PHE A 340 21.67 32.28 22.08
N SER A 341 22.16 32.16 23.33
CA SER A 341 22.66 33.27 24.14
C SER A 341 24.11 33.05 24.61
N ASN A 342 25.04 32.85 23.66
CA ASN A 342 26.42 33.37 23.70
C ASN A 342 27.24 32.92 22.48
N THR A 343 27.21 33.70 21.40
CA THR A 343 28.22 33.58 20.31
C THR A 343 28.57 34.93 19.68
N THR A 344 28.51 36.01 20.47
CA THR A 344 28.98 37.35 20.09
C THR A 344 30.42 37.61 20.53
N SER A 345 31.32 36.65 20.26
CA SER A 345 32.75 36.94 20.08
C SER A 345 33.01 37.30 18.61
N ILE A 346 32.51 38.46 18.18
CA ILE A 346 32.72 38.95 16.81
C ILE A 346 34.19 39.38 16.69
N ASN A 347 35.03 38.48 16.18
CA ASN A 347 36.34 38.86 15.66
C ASN A 347 36.12 39.87 14.53
N ASN A 348 36.74 41.05 14.63
CA ASN A 348 36.40 42.23 13.81
C ASN A 348 36.79 42.14 12.31
N ASP A 349 37.14 40.95 11.81
CA ASP A 349 37.78 40.71 10.52
C ASP A 349 36.82 40.21 9.42
N THR A 350 35.53 40.02 9.73
CA THR A 350 34.52 39.46 8.81
C THR A 350 33.48 40.47 8.30
N ARG A 351 33.76 41.78 8.40
CA ARG A 351 32.86 42.85 7.93
C ARG A 351 32.52 42.78 6.42
N GLY A 352 33.40 42.17 5.61
CA GLY A 352 33.14 41.96 4.18
C GLY A 352 32.02 40.93 3.91
N THR A 353 32.02 39.79 4.59
CA THR A 353 31.09 38.67 4.32
C THR A 353 29.71 38.87 4.94
N PHE A 354 29.62 39.49 6.12
CA PHE A 354 28.32 39.72 6.78
C PHE A 354 27.45 40.72 6.00
N SER A 355 28.06 41.71 5.34
CA SER A 355 27.35 42.68 4.47
C SER A 355 26.69 41.99 3.26
N ALA A 356 27.32 40.95 2.70
CA ALA A 356 26.73 40.17 1.61
C ALA A 356 25.48 39.39 2.09
N PHE A 357 25.54 38.73 3.24
CA PHE A 357 24.41 37.99 3.81
C PHE A 357 23.21 38.87 4.16
N VAL A 358 23.44 40.07 4.72
CA VAL A 358 22.36 41.02 5.05
C VAL A 358 21.72 41.61 3.77
N ASN A 359 22.48 41.82 2.71
CA ASN A 359 21.90 42.25 1.42
C ASN A 359 21.13 41.13 0.72
N LEU A 360 21.60 39.88 0.79
CA LEU A 360 20.89 38.71 0.24
C LEU A 360 19.53 38.49 0.93
N THR A 361 19.47 38.59 2.25
CA THR A 361 18.19 38.49 2.97
C THR A 361 17.26 39.68 2.71
N SER A 362 17.78 40.91 2.65
CA SER A 362 17.00 42.10 2.26
C SER A 362 16.36 41.96 0.88
N THR A 363 17.10 41.44 -0.11
CA THR A 363 16.60 41.22 -1.47
C THR A 363 15.52 40.15 -1.48
N ASN A 364 15.77 38.99 -0.83
CA ASN A 364 14.80 37.90 -0.77
C ASN A 364 13.53 38.27 0.00
N VAL A 365 13.61 39.07 1.07
CA VAL A 365 12.43 39.57 1.80
C VAL A 365 11.60 40.52 0.94
N ARG A 366 12.22 41.36 0.09
CA ARG A 366 11.49 42.13 -0.94
C ARG A 366 10.80 41.21 -1.95
N THR A 367 11.49 40.21 -2.48
CA THR A 367 10.91 39.23 -3.41
C THR A 367 9.71 38.51 -2.77
N LEU A 368 9.84 38.07 -1.52
CA LEU A 368 8.76 37.40 -0.77
C LEU A 368 7.57 38.33 -0.51
N TYR A 369 7.81 39.61 -0.20
CA TYR A 369 6.75 40.61 -0.05
C TYR A 369 5.99 40.89 -1.36
N HIS A 370 6.70 40.89 -2.50
CA HIS A 370 6.05 41.00 -3.81
C HIS A 370 5.27 39.72 -4.17
N GLN A 371 5.87 38.53 -4.01
CA GLN A 371 5.21 37.25 -4.27
C GLN A 371 3.97 37.04 -3.38
N THR A 372 4.01 37.40 -2.10
CA THR A 372 2.83 37.32 -1.22
C THR A 372 1.75 38.34 -1.58
N LYS A 373 2.13 39.55 -2.03
CA LYS A 373 1.17 40.53 -2.57
C LYS A 373 0.49 40.01 -3.84
N ASP A 374 1.24 39.41 -4.75
CA ASP A 374 0.71 38.88 -6.01
C ASP A 374 -0.15 37.62 -5.75
N PHE A 375 0.23 36.77 -4.79
CA PHE A 375 -0.60 35.65 -4.31
C PHE A 375 -1.94 36.13 -3.72
N ILE A 376 -1.94 37.21 -2.93
CA ILE A 376 -3.15 37.84 -2.41
C ILE A 376 -3.99 38.44 -3.54
N LEU A 377 -3.40 39.04 -4.58
CA LEU A 377 -4.13 39.46 -5.78
C LEU A 377 -4.77 38.26 -6.49
N HIS A 378 -4.04 37.16 -6.68
CA HIS A 378 -4.55 35.96 -7.34
C HIS A 378 -5.66 35.26 -6.55
N GLN A 379 -5.61 35.19 -5.22
CA GLN A 379 -6.73 34.70 -4.42
C GLN A 379 -7.97 35.58 -4.55
N ASN A 380 -7.82 36.92 -4.49
CA ASN A 380 -8.95 37.82 -4.69
C ASN A 380 -9.55 37.70 -6.10
N LEU A 381 -8.72 37.57 -7.13
CA LEU A 381 -9.18 37.33 -8.50
C LEU A 381 -9.90 35.98 -8.64
N PHE A 382 -9.41 34.93 -8.00
CA PHE A 382 -10.07 33.61 -7.99
C PHE A 382 -11.43 33.67 -7.29
N LEU A 383 -11.54 34.36 -6.15
CA LEU A 383 -12.81 34.57 -5.45
C LEU A 383 -13.81 35.39 -6.30
N ILE A 384 -13.34 36.39 -7.04
CA ILE A 384 -14.18 37.15 -7.99
C ILE A 384 -14.67 36.25 -9.14
N ILE A 385 -13.78 35.44 -9.73
CA ILE A 385 -14.14 34.49 -10.80
C ILE A 385 -15.14 33.44 -10.30
N ALA A 386 -14.92 32.88 -9.11
CA ALA A 386 -15.84 31.93 -8.47
C ALA A 386 -17.21 32.57 -8.18
N GLY A 387 -17.24 33.83 -7.72
CA GLY A 387 -18.46 34.60 -7.53
C GLY A 387 -19.23 34.86 -8.83
N ILE A 388 -18.53 35.21 -9.91
CA ILE A 388 -19.12 35.37 -11.25
C ILE A 388 -19.67 34.03 -11.77
N PHE A 389 -18.95 32.93 -11.57
CA PHE A 389 -19.40 31.59 -11.96
C PHE A 389 -20.65 31.15 -11.18
N ALA A 390 -20.66 31.37 -9.86
CA ALA A 390 -21.83 31.11 -9.02
C ALA A 390 -23.05 31.95 -9.44
N LEU A 391 -22.84 33.23 -9.79
CA LEU A 391 -23.88 34.10 -10.32
C LEU A 391 -24.41 33.58 -11.68
N PHE A 392 -23.53 33.11 -12.57
CA PHE A 392 -23.90 32.54 -13.86
C PHE A 392 -24.72 31.25 -13.71
N VAL A 393 -24.32 30.35 -12.81
CA VAL A 393 -25.08 29.15 -12.45
C VAL A 393 -26.45 29.50 -11.86
N ALA A 394 -26.54 30.51 -10.97
CA ALA A 394 -27.80 30.99 -10.44
C ALA A 394 -28.72 31.59 -11.53
N ILE A 395 -28.17 32.33 -12.48
CA ILE A 395 -28.90 32.87 -13.64
C ILE A 395 -29.44 31.73 -14.53
N ILE A 396 -28.62 30.70 -14.82
CA ILE A 396 -29.07 29.50 -15.54
C ILE A 396 -30.23 28.82 -14.78
N PHE A 397 -30.11 28.66 -13.47
CA PHE A 397 -31.16 28.02 -12.65
C PHE A 397 -32.47 28.84 -12.66
N ILE A 398 -32.38 30.18 -12.63
CA ILE A 398 -33.53 31.08 -12.80
C ILE A 398 -34.15 30.90 -14.19
N PHE A 399 -33.36 30.83 -15.26
CA PHE A 399 -33.89 30.57 -16.61
C PHE A 399 -34.56 29.19 -16.73
N VAL A 400 -34.01 28.14 -16.12
CA VAL A 400 -34.63 26.80 -16.06
C VAL A 400 -35.97 26.85 -15.32
N VAL A 401 -36.05 27.54 -14.17
CA VAL A 401 -37.31 27.70 -13.40
C VAL A 401 -38.34 28.54 -14.18
N ILE A 402 -37.92 29.58 -14.90
CA ILE A 402 -38.79 30.37 -15.78
C ILE A 402 -39.30 29.51 -16.95
N TYR A 403 -38.41 28.75 -17.60
CA TYR A 403 -38.76 27.85 -18.69
C TYR A 403 -39.77 26.78 -18.26
N LEU A 404 -39.55 26.11 -17.13
CA LEU A 404 -40.48 25.12 -16.57
C LEU A 404 -41.85 25.74 -16.25
N LYS A 405 -41.89 26.96 -15.69
CA LYS A 405 -43.14 27.70 -15.49
C LYS A 405 -43.81 28.10 -16.81
N PHE A 406 -43.04 28.37 -17.87
CA PHE A 406 -43.57 28.65 -19.20
C PHE A 406 -44.16 27.39 -19.85
N CYS A 407 -43.51 26.22 -19.69
CA CYS A 407 -44.04 24.93 -20.10
C CYS A 407 -45.37 24.61 -19.39
N GLN A 408 -45.42 24.76 -18.05
CA GLN A 408 -46.66 24.58 -17.28
C GLN A 408 -47.79 25.55 -17.70
N LYS A 409 -47.46 26.77 -18.11
CA LYS A 409 -48.43 27.76 -18.61
C LYS A 409 -48.82 27.55 -20.08
N SER A 410 -48.03 26.77 -20.82
CA SER A 410 -48.33 26.32 -22.18
C SER A 410 -49.32 25.16 -22.17
N THR A 411 -49.06 24.13 -21.33
CA THR A 411 -49.99 22.99 -21.17
C THR A 411 -51.34 23.40 -20.57
N SER A 412 -51.40 24.48 -19.79
CA SER A 412 -52.67 25.06 -19.33
C SER A 412 -53.46 25.84 -20.40
N ARG A 413 -52.97 25.91 -21.65
CA ARG A 413 -53.61 26.65 -22.76
C ARG A 413 -54.02 25.78 -23.95
N THR A 414 -53.76 24.48 -23.93
CA THR A 414 -54.09 23.53 -25.00
C THR A 414 -55.03 22.40 -24.54
N HIS A 415 -56.08 22.74 -23.80
CA HIS A 415 -57.15 21.80 -23.42
C HIS A 415 -58.55 22.35 -23.70
N THR A 416 -58.85 22.55 -24.98
CA THR A 416 -60.23 22.62 -25.50
C THR A 416 -60.35 21.70 -26.71
N GLY A 417 -60.89 20.50 -26.49
CA GLY A 417 -61.12 19.49 -27.53
C GLY A 417 -59.97 18.48 -27.73
N PHE A 418 -60.02 17.35 -27.02
CA PHE A 418 -60.39 16.05 -27.60
C PHE A 418 -60.77 15.08 -26.46
N GLN A 419 -61.41 13.95 -26.78
CA GLN A 419 -62.17 13.14 -25.80
C GLN A 419 -61.31 12.19 -24.95
N ARG A 420 -61.79 11.84 -23.75
CA ARG A 420 -61.27 10.73 -22.94
C ARG A 420 -61.54 9.39 -23.61
N TYR A 421 -60.62 8.45 -23.43
CA TYR A 421 -60.92 7.04 -23.21
C TYR A 421 -60.25 6.61 -21.90
N GLU A 422 -60.95 5.82 -21.09
CA GLU A 422 -60.44 5.24 -19.84
C GLU A 422 -60.16 3.75 -20.05
N PRO A 423 -59.04 3.20 -19.56
CA PRO A 423 -58.86 1.76 -19.46
C PRO A 423 -59.56 1.23 -18.20
N LEU A 424 -60.45 0.25 -18.38
CA LEU A 424 -61.13 -0.46 -17.29
C LEU A 424 -60.23 -1.55 -16.67
N VAL A 425 -60.51 -1.89 -15.42
CA VAL A 425 -59.93 -3.04 -14.71
C VAL A 425 -60.72 -4.30 -15.06
N GLN A 426 -60.04 -5.44 -15.22
CA GLN A 426 -60.65 -6.75 -15.05
C GLN A 426 -59.62 -7.81 -14.62
N ASP A 427 -60.12 -8.88 -13.99
CA ASP A 427 -59.36 -9.87 -13.22
C ASP A 427 -59.11 -11.20 -13.95
N GLU A 428 -58.20 -11.98 -13.36
CA GLU A 428 -58.14 -13.45 -13.30
C GLU A 428 -57.75 -14.32 -14.52
N ASN A 429 -57.07 -15.42 -14.15
CA ASN A 429 -56.99 -16.76 -14.77
C ASN A 429 -56.66 -16.92 -16.28
N ASP A 430 -55.43 -17.37 -16.57
CA ASP A 430 -55.21 -18.79 -16.99
C ASP A 430 -53.71 -19.13 -17.12
N LEU A 431 -53.28 -20.23 -16.48
CA LEU A 431 -51.92 -20.79 -16.57
C LEU A 431 -51.97 -22.33 -16.64
N PRO A 432 -51.57 -22.96 -17.77
CA PRO A 432 -51.55 -24.42 -17.88
C PRO A 432 -50.46 -25.09 -17.03
N ILE A 433 -50.86 -26.07 -16.21
CA ILE A 433 -49.96 -26.91 -15.41
C ILE A 433 -49.72 -28.26 -16.13
N MET A 434 -48.45 -28.66 -16.26
CA MET A 434 -47.98 -30.04 -16.48
C MET A 434 -46.56 -30.16 -15.87
N GLU A 435 -46.45 -30.51 -14.60
CA GLU A 435 -46.14 -31.87 -14.10
C GLU A 435 -44.79 -32.47 -14.54
N ARG A 436 -43.97 -32.87 -13.55
CA ARG A 436 -42.86 -33.82 -13.71
C ARG A 436 -43.37 -35.23 -13.35
N GLN A 437 -43.02 -36.25 -14.14
CA GLN A 437 -43.04 -37.64 -13.67
C GLN A 437 -41.78 -38.43 -14.05
N ASN A 438 -41.45 -39.43 -13.23
CA ASN A 438 -40.28 -40.30 -13.39
C ASN A 438 -40.61 -41.51 -14.29
N GLY A 439 -39.65 -42.00 -15.08
CA GLY A 439 -39.82 -43.25 -15.84
C GLY A 439 -38.51 -43.90 -16.29
N ARG A 440 -38.31 -45.18 -15.94
CA ARG A 440 -37.19 -46.03 -16.43
C ARG A 440 -37.64 -46.94 -17.58
N LYS A 441 -36.89 -46.95 -18.69
CA LYS A 441 -36.51 -48.10 -19.57
C LYS A 441 -35.61 -47.56 -20.71
N ILE A 442 -34.47 -48.12 -21.14
CA ILE A 442 -33.97 -49.50 -21.33
C ILE A 442 -34.36 -50.09 -22.71
N LEU A 443 -33.32 -50.39 -23.54
CA LEU A 443 -33.32 -51.03 -24.88
C LEU A 443 -33.86 -50.11 -26.03
N ARG A 444 -33.38 -50.18 -27.30
CA ARG A 444 -32.33 -51.02 -27.92
C ARG A 444 -31.68 -50.36 -29.16
N ASN A 445 -30.54 -50.93 -29.56
CA ASN A 445 -29.68 -50.69 -30.73
C ASN A 445 -30.40 -50.39 -32.08
N ASN A 446 -29.76 -49.64 -32.99
CA ASN A 446 -29.03 -50.27 -34.11
C ASN A 446 -28.09 -49.35 -34.93
N HIS A 447 -27.18 -50.04 -35.63
CA HIS A 447 -26.27 -49.72 -36.75
C HIS A 447 -26.67 -48.60 -37.76
N ALA A 448 -25.79 -48.09 -38.63
CA ALA A 448 -24.30 -48.02 -38.74
C ALA A 448 -23.92 -47.27 -40.05
N LEU A 449 -22.63 -47.31 -40.43
CA LEU A 449 -22.00 -46.82 -41.69
C LEU A 449 -21.83 -45.29 -41.77
N ALA A 450 -20.67 -44.66 -41.98
CA ALA A 450 -19.32 -45.04 -42.47
C ALA A 450 -19.05 -44.86 -43.99
N SER A 451 -18.15 -43.91 -44.27
CA SER A 451 -17.31 -43.67 -45.46
C SER A 451 -16.34 -42.56 -45.03
N GLU A 452 -15.02 -42.68 -44.92
CA GLU A 452 -13.97 -43.36 -45.71
C GLU A 452 -13.78 -42.81 -47.13
N SER A 453 -12.83 -41.87 -47.23
CA SER A 453 -11.78 -41.73 -48.27
C SER A 453 -10.74 -40.72 -47.71
N SER A 454 -9.44 -40.98 -47.50
CA SER A 454 -8.42 -41.59 -48.37
C SER A 454 -7.98 -40.63 -49.51
N ASP A 455 -6.71 -40.53 -49.95
CA ASP A 455 -5.49 -41.35 -49.77
C ASP A 455 -4.20 -40.47 -49.79
N ASP A 456 -3.10 -41.00 -49.21
CA ASP A 456 -1.66 -41.01 -49.62
C ASP A 456 -0.96 -39.72 -50.18
N ASP A 457 0.35 -39.62 -50.52
CA ASP A 457 1.57 -40.47 -50.53
C ASP A 457 2.80 -39.50 -50.41
N ASP A 458 4.11 -39.81 -50.29
CA ASP A 458 4.96 -41.02 -50.26
C ASP A 458 6.26 -40.69 -49.47
N GLY A 459 6.89 -41.70 -48.84
CA GLY A 459 8.36 -41.82 -48.69
C GLY A 459 9.17 -40.90 -47.76
N ASP A 460 10.39 -41.26 -47.34
CA ASP A 460 11.04 -42.58 -47.27
C ASP A 460 12.27 -42.53 -46.31
N GLN A 461 12.75 -43.70 -45.84
CA GLN A 461 14.13 -44.07 -45.47
C GLN A 461 15.12 -43.05 -44.81
N THR A 462 15.95 -43.41 -43.80
CA THR A 462 16.63 -44.71 -43.57
C THR A 462 17.25 -44.85 -42.15
N LEU A 463 17.44 -46.12 -41.71
CA LEU A 463 18.57 -46.68 -40.91
C LEU A 463 18.90 -46.24 -39.45
N PHE A 464 18.64 -47.16 -38.51
CA PHE A 464 19.63 -48.06 -37.84
C PHE A 464 19.55 -48.23 -36.29
N SER A 465 19.44 -49.51 -35.90
CA SER A 465 19.86 -50.16 -34.65
C SER A 465 19.43 -49.58 -33.29
N SER A 466 18.35 -50.17 -32.77
CA SER A 466 18.19 -50.35 -31.32
C SER A 466 19.08 -51.49 -30.76
N LYS A 467 19.24 -51.51 -29.42
CA LYS A 467 19.39 -52.68 -28.52
C LYS A 467 20.77 -53.26 -28.12
N ILE A 468 20.96 -53.22 -26.79
CA ILE A 468 21.49 -54.25 -25.86
C ILE A 468 22.94 -54.10 -25.31
N LYS A 469 22.95 -53.65 -24.05
CA LYS A 469 23.81 -53.99 -22.89
C LYS A 469 24.95 -55.01 -23.08
N LYS A 470 26.12 -54.66 -22.54
CA LYS A 470 27.01 -55.47 -21.67
C LYS A 470 28.13 -54.56 -21.10
N PRO A 471 28.79 -54.93 -19.99
CA PRO A 471 28.27 -55.51 -18.75
C PRO A 471 28.59 -54.55 -17.56
N MET A 472 28.77 -55.05 -16.34
CA MET A 472 29.72 -54.40 -15.42
C MET A 472 31.14 -54.68 -15.92
N ILE A 473 32.02 -53.68 -15.84
CA ILE A 473 33.42 -53.64 -16.36
C ILE A 473 34.09 -55.03 -16.32
N PRO A 474 34.69 -55.53 -17.43
CA PRO A 474 34.96 -54.86 -18.71
C PRO A 474 33.82 -54.94 -19.73
#